data_AF-A0A1G1N9P9-F1
#
_entry.id   AF-A0A1G1N9P9-F1
#
_cell.length_a   1.000
_cell.length_b   1.000
_cell.length_c   1.000
_cell.angle_alpha   90.00
_cell.angle_beta   90.00
_cell.angle_gamma   90.00
#
_symmetry.space_group_name_H-M   'P 1'
#
loop_
_entity.id
_entity.type
_entity.pdbx_description
1 polymer ?
#
loop_
_entity_poly.entity_id
_entity_poly.type
_entity_poly.pdbx_seq_one_letter_code
_entity_poly.pdbx_strand_id
1 'polypeptide(L)' 'MDRNLALLVIFSICILGPCWVFLTCGNASINALGRNPSGSPRIFTAMIILLVFAEAAAIIAMLIVFQLFS' A
#
# COMPACT_ATOMS: atom_id res chain seq x y z
N MET A 1 18.39 12.67 17.61
CA MET A 1 17.36 13.05 16.62
C MET A 1 16.14 13.48 17.40
N ASP A 2 15.54 14.62 17.06
CA ASP A 2 14.30 15.04 17.71
C ASP A 2 13.21 13.99 17.47
N ARG A 3 12.46 13.64 18.52
CA ARG A 3 11.35 12.67 18.49
C ARG A 3 10.39 12.95 17.32
N ASN A 4 10.13 14.22 17.06
CA ASN A 4 9.25 14.67 15.98
C ASN A 4 9.84 14.38 14.59
N LEU A 5 11.16 14.49 14.43
CA LEU A 5 11.87 14.19 13.19
C LEU A 5 11.83 12.68 12.89
N ALA A 6 12.00 11.85 13.93
CA ALA A 6 11.89 10.40 13.79
C ALA A 6 10.47 9.97 13.37
N LEU A 7 9.43 10.52 14.03
CA LEU A 7 8.03 10.26 13.68
C LEU A 7 7.71 10.67 12.23
N LEU A 8 8.17 11.84 11.79
CA LEU A 8 7.92 12.35 10.44
C LEU A 8 8.52 11.41 9.39
N VAL A 9 9.77 10.98 9.57
CA VAL A 9 10.43 10.04 8.65
C VAL A 9 9.70 8.71 8.60
N ILE A 10 9.34 8.15 9.76
CA ILE A 10 8.68 6.84 9.82
C ILE A 10 7.29 6.89 9.17
N PHE A 11 6.49 7.91 9.48
CA PHE A 11 5.17 8.05 8.84
C PHE A 11 5.27 8.26 7.33
N SER A 12 6.27 9.02 6.88
CA SER A 12 6.51 9.21 5.44
C SER A 12 6.78 7.87 4.75
N ILE A 13 7.63 7.02 5.33
CA ILE A 13 7.94 5.70 4.78
C ILE A 13 6.71 4.79 4.81
N CYS A 14 5.95 4.78 5.90
CA CYS A 14 4.73 3.98 6.03
C CYS A 14 3.64 4.35 5.00
N ILE A 15 3.62 5.59 4.51
CA ILE A 15 2.67 6.04 3.47
C ILE A 15 3.25 5.80 2.07
N LEU A 16 4.53 6.09 1.85
CA LEU A 16 5.16 5.92 0.54
C LEU A 16 5.17 4.46 0.08
N GLY A 17 5.35 3.51 1.01
CA GLY A 17 5.29 2.08 0.74
C GLY A 17 4.00 1.63 0.03
N PRO A 18 2.82 1.74 0.67
CA PRO A 18 1.56 1.37 0.04
C PRO A 18 1.27 2.21 -1.21
N CYS A 19 1.58 3.52 -1.24
CA CYS A 19 1.43 4.33 -2.45
C CYS A 19 2.18 3.75 -3.66
N TRP A 20 3.38 3.21 -3.46
CA TRP A 20 4.14 2.54 -4.52
C TRP A 20 3.46 1.25 -5.00
N VAL A 21 2.89 0.48 -4.06
CA VAL A 21 2.12 -0.73 -4.38
C VAL A 21 0.85 -0.37 -5.16
N PHE A 22 0.13 0.69 -4.79
CA PHE A 22 -1.03 1.19 -5.55
C PHE A 22 -0.66 1.55 -6.99
N LEU A 23 0.43 2.30 -7.17
CA LEU A 23 0.88 2.72 -8.50
C LEU A 23 1.20 1.51 -9.39
N THR A 24 2.00 0.58 -8.87
CA THR A 24 2.44 -0.60 -9.62
C THR A 24 1.28 -1.56 -9.90
N CYS A 25 0.42 -1.81 -8.91
CA CYS A 25 -0.73 -2.70 -9.05
C CYS A 25 -1.79 -2.11 -10.00
N GLY A 26 -2.05 -0.80 -9.91
CA GLY A 26 -2.96 -0.10 -10.83
C GLY A 26 -2.49 -0.17 -12.27
N ASN A 27 -1.21 0.15 -12.53
CA ASN A 27 -0.63 0.07 -13.87
C ASN A 27 -0.64 -1.37 -14.42
N ALA A 28 -0.30 -2.37 -13.59
CA ALA A 28 -0.36 -3.78 -13.99
C ALA A 28 -1.79 -4.22 -14.32
N SER A 29 -2.77 -3.79 -13.52
CA SER A 29 -4.18 -4.14 -13.72
C SER A 29 -4.72 -3.54 -15.02
N ILE A 30 -4.42 -2.28 -15.31
CA ILE A 30 -4.81 -1.62 -16.56
C ILE A 30 -4.20 -2.33 -17.78
N ASN A 31 -2.90 -2.66 -17.72
CA ASN A 31 -2.24 -3.38 -18.81
C ASN A 31 -2.79 -4.80 -19.01
N ALA A 32 -3.13 -5.50 -17.93
CA ALA A 32 -3.74 -6.83 -17.99
C ALA A 32 -5.16 -6.79 -18.59
N LEU A 33 -5.97 -5.81 -18.18
CA LEU A 33 -7.31 -5.56 -18.72
C LEU A 33 -7.27 -5.22 -20.21
N GLY A 34 -6.31 -4.37 -20.63
CA GLY A 34 -6.13 -4.02 -22.04
C GLY A 34 -5.78 -5.22 -22.93
N ARG A 35 -5.10 -6.23 -22.37
CA ARG A 35 -4.77 -7.49 -23.07
C ARG A 35 -5.90 -8.52 -23.02
N ASN A 36 -6.67 -8.55 -21.94
CA ASN A 36 -7.74 -9.54 -21.75
C ASN A 36 -8.96 -8.96 -21.01
N PRO A 37 -9.88 -8.28 -21.72
CA PRO A 37 -11.02 -7.61 -21.10
C PRO A 37 -12.03 -8.59 -20.48
N SER A 38 -12.15 -9.82 -20.99
CA SER A 38 -13.05 -10.84 -20.42
C SER A 38 -12.59 -11.36 -19.06
N GLY A 39 -11.31 -11.17 -18.72
CA GLY A 39 -10.73 -11.52 -17.41
C GLY A 39 -10.98 -10.49 -16.30
N SER A 40 -11.69 -9.39 -16.59
CA SER A 40 -11.88 -8.24 -15.70
C SER A 40 -12.28 -8.60 -14.24
N PRO A 41 -13.27 -9.48 -13.99
CA PRO A 41 -13.65 -9.83 -12.62
C PRO A 41 -12.48 -10.45 -11.83
N ARG A 42 -11.67 -11.30 -12.46
CA ARG A 42 -10.53 -11.96 -11.79
C ARG A 42 -9.40 -10.96 -11.50
N ILE A 43 -9.14 -10.05 -12.44
CA ILE A 43 -8.10 -9.01 -12.30
C ILE A 43 -8.47 -8.07 -11.15
N PHE A 44 -9.71 -7.59 -11.10
CA PHE A 44 -10.15 -6.71 -10.02
C PHE A 44 -10.18 -7.40 -8.66
N THR A 45 -10.62 -8.66 -8.57
CA THR A 45 -10.55 -9.40 -7.31
C THR A 45 -9.10 -9.52 -6.81
N ALA A 46 -8.16 -9.90 -7.68
CA ALA A 46 -6.75 -10.00 -7.30
C ALA A 46 -6.16 -8.63 -6.89
N MET A 47 -6.48 -7.57 -7.64
CA MET A 47 -6.05 -6.20 -7.32
C MET A 47 -6.56 -5.78 -5.94
N ILE A 48 -7.87 -5.89 -5.67
CA ILE A 48 -8.45 -5.48 -4.39
C ILE A 48 -7.83 -6.24 -3.22
N ILE A 49 -7.66 -7.56 -3.34
CA ILE A 49 -7.01 -8.36 -2.29
C ILE A 49 -5.59 -7.85 -2.01
N LEU A 50 -4.80 -7.62 -3.07
CA LEU A 50 -3.43 -7.16 -2.93
C LEU A 50 -3.35 -5.76 -2.28
N LEU A 51 -4.23 -4.85 -2.68
CA LEU A 51 -4.31 -3.50 -2.09
C LEU A 51 -4.72 -3.54 -0.62
N VAL A 52 -5.68 -4.39 -0.25
CA VAL A 52 -6.09 -4.57 1.16
C VAL A 52 -4.92 -5.08 2.01
N PHE A 53 -4.14 -6.04 1.52
CA PHE A 53 -2.97 -6.52 2.26
C PHE A 53 -1.87 -5.45 2.38
N ALA A 54 -1.66 -4.65 1.34
CA ALA A 54 -0.70 -3.55 1.38
C ALA A 54 -1.08 -2.49 2.43
N GLU A 55 -2.36 -2.10 2.47
CA GLU A 55 -2.88 -1.18 3.49
C GLU A 55 -2.85 -1.78 4.90
N ALA A 56 -3.21 -3.07 5.04
CA ALA A 56 -3.14 -3.74 6.34
C ALA A 56 -1.72 -3.72 6.92
N ALA A 57 -0.70 -3.95 6.09
CA ALA A 57 0.70 -3.88 6.52
C ALA A 57 1.09 -2.45 6.96
N ALA A 58 0.66 -1.44 6.22
CA ALA A 58 0.92 -0.03 6.55
C ALA A 58 0.26 0.38 7.88
N ILE A 59 -0.98 -0.04 8.11
CA ILE A 59 -1.70 0.22 9.37
C ILE A 59 -0.99 -0.46 10.55
N ILE A 60 -0.58 -1.74 10.40
CA ILE A 60 0.16 -2.46 11.46
C ILE A 60 1.46 -1.73 11.78
N ALA A 61 2.22 -1.31 10.76
CA ALA A 61 3.45 -0.55 10.97
C ALA A 61 3.17 0.77 11.71
N MET A 62 2.11 1.49 11.34
CA MET A 62 1.72 2.73 12.01
C MET A 62 1.35 2.49 13.49
N LEU A 63 0.64 1.42 13.81
CA LEU A 63 0.29 1.06 15.19
C LEU A 63 1.52 0.76 16.04
N ILE A 64 2.50 0.03 15.50
CA ILE A 64 3.76 -0.25 16.20
C ILE A 64 4.49 1.05 16.53
N VAL A 65 4.51 1.99 15.59
CA VAL A 65 5.14 3.30 15.78
C VAL A 65 4.43 4.10 16.86
N PHE A 66 3.10 4.14 16.85
CA PHE A 66 2.34 4.78 17.93
C PHE A 66 2.65 4.18 19.31
N GLN A 67 2.78 2.85 19.40
CA GLN A 67 3.14 2.17 20.66
C GLN A 67 4.57 2.47 21.13
N LEU A 68 5.53 2.56 20.19
CA LEU A 68 6.94 2.85 20.52
C LEU A 68 7.18 4.30 20.98
N PHE A 69 6.33 5.23 20.57
CA PHE A 69 6.45 6.67 20.87
C PHE A 69 5.37 7.20 21.83
N SER A 70 4.59 6.29 22.42
CA SER A 70 3.63 6.55 23.52
C SER A 70 4.33 6.79 24.85
#